data_AF-A0A1Z8YA74-F1
#
_entry.id   AF-A0A1Z8YA74-F1
#
_cell.length_a   1.000
_cell.length_b   1.000
_cell.length_c   1.000
_cell.angle_alpha   90.00
_cell.angle_beta   90.00
_cell.angle_gamma   90.00
#
_symmetry.space_group_name_H-M   'P 1'
#
loop_
_entity.id
_entity.type
_entity.pdbx_description
1 polymer ?
#
loop_
_entity_poly.entity_id
_entity_poly.type
_entity_poly.pdbx_seq_one_letter_code
_entity_poly.pdbx_strand_id
1 'polypeptide(L)'
;MMTNRFKLRHGFWTGVVLAFWSAGELNAQSRQVPAARQSAPTAIVNTTLHNPPAERDGADEVVLEDAWVLFEDGKIVQIGTGEPELPEGCETLDGEGLHVYPGLIAGPTELGLIETEQVRATDDTTELDA
;
A
#
# COMPACT_ATOMS: atom_id res chain seq x y z
N MET A 1 -22.24 -63.11 -28.31
CA MET A 1 -20.93 -63.48 -28.89
C MET A 1 -19.92 -62.49 -28.35
N MET A 2 -18.97 -62.99 -27.54
CA MET A 2 -17.72 -62.40 -27.04
C MET A 2 -17.71 -61.06 -26.29
N THR A 3 -17.65 -61.20 -24.97
CA THR A 3 -17.00 -60.33 -23.99
C THR A 3 -15.48 -60.24 -24.25
N ASN A 4 -14.84 -59.10 -23.95
CA ASN A 4 -13.44 -59.17 -23.52
C ASN A 4 -13.15 -58.21 -22.36
N ARG A 5 -12.67 -58.82 -21.27
CA ARG A 5 -12.21 -58.20 -20.04
C ARG A 5 -10.70 -58.00 -20.14
N PHE A 6 -10.15 -56.91 -19.62
CA PHE A 6 -8.79 -56.94 -19.06
C PHE A 6 -8.67 -56.01 -17.86
N LYS A 7 -8.72 -56.62 -16.66
CA LYS A 7 -8.19 -56.06 -15.42
C LYS A 7 -6.69 -56.37 -15.39
N LEU A 8 -5.86 -55.40 -15.03
CA LEU A 8 -4.57 -55.65 -14.37
C LEU A 8 -4.41 -54.68 -13.21
N ARG A 9 -4.22 -55.28 -12.03
CA ARG A 9 -3.98 -54.67 -10.73
C ARG A 9 -2.46 -54.62 -10.48
N HIS A 10 -2.09 -53.87 -9.44
CA HIS A 10 -0.93 -53.98 -8.54
C HIS A 10 0.16 -52.91 -8.69
N GLY A 11 0.44 -52.22 -7.58
CA GLY A 11 1.56 -51.30 -7.44
C GLY A 11 1.48 -50.40 -6.21
N PHE A 12 1.20 -50.95 -5.02
CA PHE A 12 1.48 -50.31 -3.74
C PHE A 12 3.01 -50.12 -3.65
N TRP A 13 3.50 -48.88 -3.69
CA TRP A 13 4.85 -48.56 -3.21
C TRP A 13 4.79 -47.35 -2.29
N THR A 14 4.67 -47.69 -1.02
CA THR A 14 4.99 -46.90 0.15
C THR A 14 6.44 -46.39 0.04
N GLY A 15 6.66 -45.10 0.26
CA GLY A 15 8.00 -44.51 0.24
C GLY A 15 7.98 -43.10 0.78
N VAL A 16 7.80 -43.00 2.10
CA VAL A 16 7.93 -41.78 2.91
C VAL A 16 9.27 -41.11 2.63
N VAL A 17 9.26 -39.91 2.05
CA VAL A 17 10.36 -38.95 2.16
C VAL A 17 9.83 -37.76 2.92
N LEU A 18 10.04 -37.81 4.24
CA LEU A 18 10.03 -36.65 5.10
C LEU A 18 11.27 -35.81 4.77
N ALA A 19 11.07 -34.70 4.08
CA ALA A 19 11.98 -33.56 4.13
C ALA A 19 11.13 -32.33 4.45
N PHE A 20 11.22 -31.92 5.71
CA PHE A 20 10.73 -30.66 6.27
C PHE A 20 10.96 -29.51 5.27
N TRP A 21 9.89 -29.01 4.66
CA TRP A 21 9.87 -27.70 4.01
C TRP A 21 8.91 -26.80 4.78
N SER A 22 9.25 -26.55 6.05
CA SER A 22 8.75 -25.39 6.74
C SER A 22 9.49 -24.19 6.15
N ALA A 23 8.97 -23.64 5.05
CA ALA A 23 9.16 -22.24 4.74
C ALA A 23 8.40 -21.46 5.83
N GLY A 24 9.07 -21.23 6.96
CA GLY A 24 8.65 -20.19 7.87
C GLY A 24 8.73 -18.90 7.07
N GLU A 25 7.59 -18.27 6.80
CA GLU A 25 7.57 -16.91 6.32
C GLU A 25 8.24 -16.06 7.41
N LEU A 26 9.47 -15.65 7.13
CA LEU A 26 10.15 -14.60 7.87
C LEU A 26 9.30 -13.35 7.70
N ASN A 27 8.37 -13.11 8.63
CA ASN A 27 7.76 -11.81 8.81
C ASN A 27 8.87 -10.86 9.22
N ALA A 28 9.48 -10.20 8.24
CA ALA A 28 10.32 -9.04 8.44
C ALA A 28 9.50 -8.04 9.26
N GLN A 29 9.92 -7.78 10.50
CA GLN A 29 9.21 -6.91 11.43
C GLN A 29 9.36 -5.47 10.93
N SER A 30 8.40 -4.99 10.14
CA SER A 30 8.22 -3.56 9.93
C SER A 30 7.61 -2.97 11.22
N ARG A 31 8.17 -1.85 11.70
CA ARG A 31 7.64 -1.12 12.88
C ARG A 31 6.33 -0.40 12.59
N GLN A 32 5.87 -0.40 11.34
CA GLN A 32 4.55 0.09 10.95
C GLN A 32 3.61 -1.09 10.79
N VAL A 33 2.55 -1.12 11.59
CA VAL A 33 1.39 -2.00 11.35
C VAL A 33 0.57 -1.34 10.24
N PRO A 34 0.48 -1.93 9.03
CA PRO A 34 -0.36 -1.39 7.98
C PRO A 34 -1.81 -1.32 8.46
N ALA A 35 -2.55 -0.31 8.00
CA ALA A 35 -3.99 -0.24 8.23
C ALA A 35 -4.67 -1.51 7.67
N ALA A 36 -5.76 -1.92 8.30
CA ALA A 36 -6.57 -3.01 7.78
C ALA A 36 -7.08 -2.68 6.36
N ARG A 37 -7.30 -3.71 5.55
CA ARG A 37 -7.91 -3.52 4.23
C ARG A 37 -9.31 -2.91 4.38
N GLN A 38 -9.67 -1.99 3.48
CA GLN A 38 -11.01 -1.42 3.43
C GLN A 38 -12.08 -2.53 3.33
N SER A 39 -13.13 -2.41 4.15
CA SER A 39 -14.28 -3.31 4.16
C SER A 39 -15.44 -2.84 3.28
N ALA A 40 -15.48 -1.54 2.96
CA ALA A 40 -16.46 -0.88 2.11
C ALA A 40 -15.78 0.31 1.39
N PRO A 41 -16.38 0.85 0.31
CA PRO A 41 -15.98 2.16 -0.23
C PRO A 41 -16.03 3.22 0.86
N THR A 42 -15.12 4.19 0.81
CA THR A 42 -15.06 5.28 1.78
C THR A 42 -14.88 6.59 1.04
N ALA A 43 -15.62 7.63 1.43
CA ALA A 43 -15.49 8.97 0.86
C ALA A 43 -15.24 10.01 1.94
N ILE A 44 -14.40 11.00 1.64
CA ILE A 44 -14.32 12.25 2.40
C ILE A 44 -15.10 13.30 1.61
N VAL A 45 -16.03 13.99 2.25
CA VAL A 45 -16.93 14.98 1.62
C VAL A 45 -16.81 16.35 2.28
N ASN A 46 -17.36 17.39 1.65
CA ASN A 46 -17.39 18.77 2.17
C ASN A 46 -16.00 19.34 2.52
N THR A 47 -14.96 18.94 1.80
CA THR A 47 -13.57 19.31 2.14
C THR A 47 -12.96 20.25 1.11
N THR A 48 -11.91 20.98 1.51
CA THR A 48 -11.00 21.62 0.55
C THR A 48 -9.95 20.60 0.09
N LEU A 49 -10.00 20.19 -1.17
CA LEU A 49 -9.10 19.19 -1.73
C LEU A 49 -7.93 19.84 -2.48
N HIS A 50 -6.71 19.50 -2.09
CA HIS A 50 -5.48 19.95 -2.73
C HIS A 50 -5.03 18.91 -3.74
N ASN A 51 -5.29 19.17 -5.03
CA ASN A 51 -4.93 18.26 -6.10
C ASN A 51 -3.59 18.69 -6.74
N PRO A 52 -2.53 17.86 -6.63
CA PRO A 52 -1.24 18.18 -7.20
C PRO A 52 -1.31 18.18 -8.74
N PRO A 53 -0.43 18.92 -9.41
CA PRO A 53 -0.38 18.94 -10.87
C PRO A 53 -0.09 17.54 -11.43
N ALA A 54 -0.82 17.19 -12.49
CA ALA A 54 -0.65 15.92 -13.19
C ALA A 54 0.65 15.87 -14.03
N GLU A 55 1.17 17.04 -14.40
CA GLU A 55 2.39 17.15 -15.21
C GLU A 55 3.63 17.44 -14.36
N ARG A 56 4.73 16.81 -14.74
CA ARG A 56 6.03 16.92 -14.07
C ARG A 56 6.63 18.34 -14.20
N ASP A 57 6.14 19.14 -15.15
CA ASP A 57 6.65 20.49 -15.44
C ASP A 57 6.15 21.55 -14.45
N GLY A 58 5.40 21.15 -13.42
CA GLY A 58 5.06 22.01 -12.29
C GLY A 58 3.94 23.00 -12.58
N ALA A 59 2.90 22.56 -13.32
CA ALA A 59 1.66 23.31 -13.42
C ALA A 59 1.10 23.65 -12.02
N ASP A 60 0.26 24.68 -11.94
CA ASP A 60 -0.26 25.14 -10.65
C ASP A 60 -1.08 24.05 -9.96
N GLU A 61 -0.92 23.97 -8.64
CA GLU A 61 -1.78 23.18 -7.77
C GLU A 61 -3.25 23.59 -7.97
N VAL A 62 -4.13 22.60 -8.09
CA VAL A 62 -5.57 22.84 -8.20
C VAL A 62 -6.20 22.62 -6.84
N VAL A 63 -6.61 23.70 -6.20
CA VAL A 63 -7.39 23.66 -4.95
C VAL A 63 -8.87 23.64 -5.30
N LEU A 64 -9.58 22.61 -4.85
CA LEU A 64 -11.01 22.43 -5.05
C LEU A 64 -11.75 22.69 -3.73
N GLU A 65 -12.67 23.63 -3.73
CA GLU A 65 -13.59 23.89 -2.60
C GLU A 65 -14.86 23.05 -2.75
N ASP A 66 -15.53 22.78 -1.63
CA ASP A 66 -16.74 21.93 -1.58
C ASP A 66 -16.53 20.60 -2.31
N ALA A 67 -15.37 19.99 -2.05
CA ALA A 67 -14.88 18.85 -2.78
C ALA A 67 -15.09 17.55 -2.01
N TRP A 68 -14.95 16.47 -2.75
CA TRP A 68 -14.99 15.12 -2.21
C TRP A 68 -14.02 14.21 -2.94
N VAL A 69 -13.61 13.15 -2.24
CA VAL A 69 -12.72 12.11 -2.74
C VAL A 69 -13.25 10.74 -2.33
N LEU A 70 -13.37 9.83 -3.30
CA LEU A 70 -13.85 8.47 -3.13
C LEU A 70 -12.68 7.48 -3.21
N PHE A 71 -12.64 6.58 -2.23
CA PHE A 71 -11.67 5.52 -2.11
C PHE A 71 -12.32 4.14 -2.21
N GLU A 72 -11.73 3.27 -3.02
CA GLU A 72 -12.06 1.85 -3.10
C GLU A 72 -10.78 1.01 -3.14
N ASP A 73 -10.76 -0.11 -2.41
CA ASP A 73 -9.62 -1.03 -2.33
C ASP A 73 -8.27 -0.33 -2.02
N GLY A 74 -8.31 0.72 -1.19
CA GLY A 74 -7.15 1.52 -0.79
C GLY A 74 -6.63 2.46 -1.89
N LYS A 75 -7.43 2.74 -2.91
CA LYS A 75 -7.08 3.64 -4.03
C LYS A 75 -8.09 4.76 -4.17
N ILE A 76 -7.63 5.93 -4.61
CA ILE A 76 -8.52 7.00 -5.07
C ILE A 76 -9.10 6.59 -6.41
N VAL A 77 -10.43 6.45 -6.50
CA VAL A 77 -11.13 6.09 -7.73
C VAL A 77 -11.81 7.29 -8.38
N GLN A 78 -12.19 8.30 -7.59
CA GLN A 78 -12.84 9.50 -8.09
C GLN A 78 -12.61 10.68 -7.15
N ILE A 79 -12.57 11.88 -7.72
CA ILE A 79 -12.63 13.17 -7.02
C ILE A 79 -13.66 14.04 -7.71
N GLY A 80 -14.27 14.96 -6.98
CA GLY A 80 -15.27 15.87 -7.54
C GLY A 80 -15.56 17.06 -6.62
N THR A 81 -16.46 17.92 -7.08
CA THR A 81 -16.97 19.10 -6.36
C THR A 81 -18.49 19.09 -6.34
N GLY A 82 -19.09 19.67 -5.30
CA GLY A 82 -20.54 19.69 -5.10
C GLY A 82 -21.06 18.32 -4.64
N GLU A 83 -22.31 18.00 -5.01
CA GLU A 83 -22.97 16.78 -4.55
C GLU A 83 -22.21 15.51 -4.99
N PRO A 84 -21.83 14.62 -4.05
CA PRO A 84 -21.03 13.45 -4.36
C PRO A 84 -21.85 12.28 -4.93
N GLU A 85 -21.35 11.68 -6.01
CA GLU A 85 -21.91 10.44 -6.57
C GLU A 85 -21.25 9.23 -5.89
N LEU A 86 -21.80 8.80 -4.75
CA LEU A 86 -21.23 7.71 -3.95
C LEU A 86 -21.90 6.35 -4.22
N PRO A 87 -21.15 5.25 -4.26
CA PRO A 87 -21.70 3.91 -4.39
C PRO A 87 -22.52 3.50 -3.15
N GLU A 88 -23.43 2.54 -3.31
CA GLU A 88 -24.22 2.03 -2.20
C GLU A 88 -23.33 1.43 -1.10
N GLY A 89 -23.66 1.76 0.17
CA GLY A 89 -22.89 1.29 1.33
C GLY A 89 -21.54 1.99 1.52
N CYS A 90 -21.27 3.08 0.80
CA CYS A 90 -20.11 3.93 1.04
C CYS A 90 -20.15 4.51 2.46
N GLU A 91 -19.04 4.38 3.17
CA GLU A 91 -18.80 5.10 4.42
C GLU A 91 -18.44 6.55 4.09
N THR A 92 -19.11 7.51 4.74
CA THR A 92 -18.88 8.94 4.49
C THR A 92 -18.25 9.58 5.71
N LEU A 93 -17.14 10.28 5.48
CA LEU A 93 -16.41 11.08 6.45
C LEU A 93 -16.63 12.55 6.13
N ASP A 94 -17.20 13.29 7.07
CA ASP A 94 -17.42 14.72 6.90
C ASP A 94 -16.12 15.51 7.15
N GLY A 95 -15.69 16.23 6.12
CA GLY A 95 -14.48 17.05 6.10
C GLY A 95 -14.76 18.54 6.18
N GLU A 96 -15.96 18.97 6.61
CA GLU A 96 -16.33 20.39 6.68
C GLU A 96 -15.28 21.22 7.45
N GLY A 97 -14.80 22.29 6.79
CA GLY A 97 -13.77 23.18 7.33
C GLY A 97 -12.37 22.57 7.40
N LEU A 98 -12.18 21.35 6.88
CA LEU A 98 -10.89 20.66 6.82
C LEU A 98 -10.35 20.59 5.40
N HIS A 99 -9.05 20.33 5.30
CA HIS A 99 -8.32 20.21 4.05
C HIS A 99 -7.79 18.79 3.86
N VAL A 100 -7.94 18.26 2.65
CA VAL A 100 -7.33 17.00 2.22
C VAL A 100 -6.13 17.30 1.33
N TYR A 101 -4.97 16.77 1.72
CA TYR A 101 -3.72 16.89 0.99
C TYR A 101 -3.20 15.50 0.58
N PRO A 102 -2.36 15.41 -0.46
CA PRO A 102 -1.53 14.24 -0.68
C PRO A 102 -0.70 13.93 0.58
N GLY A 103 -0.51 12.64 0.84
CA GLY A 103 0.36 12.21 1.93
C GLY A 103 1.76 12.78 1.76
N LEU A 104 2.33 13.31 2.85
CA LEU A 104 3.68 13.84 2.84
C LEU A 104 4.69 12.71 2.66
N ILE A 105 5.61 12.88 1.71
CA ILE A 105 6.72 11.95 1.48
C ILE A 105 8.00 12.62 1.99
N ALA A 106 8.59 12.04 3.03
CA ALA A 106 9.93 12.42 3.45
C ALA A 106 10.95 11.61 2.61
N GLY A 107 11.76 12.31 1.81
CA GLY A 107 12.72 11.70 0.87
C GLY A 107 13.92 11.03 1.56
N PRO A 108 15.09 11.69 1.65
CA PRO A 108 16.19 11.18 2.45
C PRO A 108 15.85 11.37 3.94
N THR A 109 15.46 10.29 4.59
CA THR A 109 15.36 10.23 6.05
C THR A 109 16.43 9.28 6.54
N GLU A 110 17.33 9.78 7.39
CA GLU A 110 18.28 8.93 8.09
C GLU A 110 17.53 8.22 9.21
N LEU A 111 16.92 7.07 8.89
CA LEU A 111 16.29 6.19 9.87
C LEU A 111 17.39 5.36 10.55
N GLY A 112 18.27 6.04 11.29
CA GLY A 112 19.43 5.48 11.97
C GLY A 112 19.79 6.31 13.21
N LEU A 113 20.51 5.70 14.14
CA LEU A 113 21.14 6.43 15.23
C LEU A 113 22.32 7.20 14.63
N ILE A 114 22.30 8.52 14.67
CA ILE A 114 23.55 9.29 14.58
C ILE A 114 24.34 8.93 15.84
N GLU A 115 25.43 8.18 15.68
CA GLU A 115 26.37 7.91 16.76
C GLU A 115 27.06 9.23 17.13
N THR A 116 26.50 9.95 18.09
CA THR A 116 27.25 11.01 18.77
C THR A 116 28.28 10.30 19.66
N GLU A 117 29.56 10.48 19.33
CA GLU A 117 30.76 9.94 20.00
C GLU A 117 31.52 8.78 19.33
N GLN A 118 31.61 8.73 17.99
CA GLN A 118 32.80 8.15 17.36
C GLN A 118 33.52 9.13 16.44
N VAL A 119 34.84 9.06 16.51
CA VAL A 119 35.87 9.89 15.88
C VAL A 119 35.53 10.20 14.41
N ARG A 120 35.99 11.34 13.88
CA ARG A 120 35.88 11.84 12.48
C ARG A 120 36.19 10.82 11.34
N ALA A 121 36.52 9.58 11.65
CA ALA A 121 36.83 8.52 10.71
C ALA A 121 35.61 7.69 10.25
N THR A 122 34.42 7.90 10.83
CA THR A 122 33.19 7.13 10.48
C THR A 122 32.16 7.94 9.68
N ASP A 123 32.41 9.24 9.45
CA ASP A 123 31.53 10.12 8.70
C ASP A 123 31.84 10.05 7.20
N ASP A 124 31.11 9.18 6.49
CA ASP A 124 31.21 8.97 5.02
C ASP A 124 30.18 9.84 4.26
N THR A 125 29.78 10.99 4.82
CA THR A 125 28.83 11.90 4.15
C THR A 125 29.52 12.91 3.23
N THR A 126 30.86 12.99 3.30
CA THR A 126 31.68 13.88 2.48
C THR A 126 32.84 13.07 1.92
N GLU A 127 32.82 12.74 0.63
CA GLU A 127 34.02 12.22 -0.02
C GLU A 127 35.10 13.31 -0.02
N LEU A 128 36.18 13.07 0.72
CA LEU A 128 37.34 13.95 0.80
C LEU A 128 38.26 13.70 -0.40
N ASP A 129 37.82 14.02 -1.61
CA ASP A 129 38.68 14.09 -2.80
C ASP A 129 38.39 15.35 -3.61
N ALA A 130 39.02 16.46 -3.18
CA ALA A 130 39.24 17.67 -3.98
C ALA A 130 40.67 18.18 -3.77
#